data_AF-A0ABD5AWB7-F1
#
_entry.id   AF-A0ABD5AWB7-F1
#
_cell.length_a   1.000
_cell.length_b   1.000
_cell.length_c   1.000
_cell.angle_alpha   90.00
_cell.angle_beta   90.00
_cell.angle_gamma   90.00
#
_symmetry.space_group_name_H-M   'P 1'
#
loop_
_entity.id
_entity.type
_entity.pdbx_description
1 polymer ?
#
loop_
_entity_poly.entity_id
_entity_poly.type
_entity_poly.pdbx_seq_one_letter_code
_entity_poly.pdbx_strand_id
1 'polypeptide(L)' 'VLDIKDEGERHITLLSMYKIYQFNLVGLFLCITVVFLFSLSQGNNQSFSLLILTLLFIYNAFGYLFKVRRHYK' A
#
# COMPACT_ATOMS: atom_id res chain seq x y z
N VAL A 1 -13.58 -11.34 14.63
CA VAL A 1 -12.18 -11.52 15.11
C VAL A 1 -11.67 -10.27 15.83
N LEU A 2 -11.77 -9.06 15.26
CA LEU A 2 -11.46 -7.81 15.98
C LEU A 2 -12.50 -7.42 17.04
N ASP A 3 -13.76 -7.81 16.83
CA ASP A 3 -14.89 -7.52 17.74
C ASP A 3 -14.88 -8.35 19.04
N ILE A 4 -13.94 -9.30 19.13
CA ILE A 4 -13.75 -10.19 20.29
C ILE A 4 -12.52 -9.76 21.10
N LYS A 5 -11.75 -8.76 20.59
CA LYS A 5 -10.56 -8.23 21.25
C LYS A 5 -10.94 -7.11 22.21
N ASP A 6 -10.26 -7.07 23.35
CA ASP A 6 -10.30 -5.95 24.28
C ASP A 6 -9.94 -4.64 23.57
N GLU A 7 -10.50 -3.51 24.01
CA GLU A 7 -10.37 -2.21 23.36
C GLU A 7 -8.91 -1.78 23.18
N GLY A 8 -8.06 -2.11 24.16
CA GLY A 8 -6.61 -1.90 24.09
C GLY A 8 -5.94 -2.71 22.97
N GLU A 9 -6.25 -4.00 22.86
CA GLU A 9 -5.69 -4.86 21.80
C GLU A 9 -6.19 -4.47 20.41
N ARG A 10 -7.46 -4.03 20.31
CA ARG A 10 -8.05 -3.52 19.08
C ARG A 10 -7.31 -2.27 18.61
N HIS A 11 -7.05 -1.32 19.51
CA HIS A 11 -6.31 -0.10 19.20
C HIS A 11 -4.88 -0.40 18.72
N ILE A 12 -4.15 -1.27 19.42
CA ILE A 12 -2.79 -1.67 19.04
C ILE A 12 -2.77 -2.35 17.66
N THR A 13 -3.75 -3.23 17.39
CA THR A 13 -3.86 -3.93 16.11
C THR A 13 -4.15 -2.96 14.95
N LEU A 14 -4.97 -1.94 15.15
CA LEU A 14 -5.26 -0.94 14.12
C LEU A 14 -4.07 -0.05 13.81
N LEU A 15 -3.36 0.36 14.86
CA LEU A 15 -2.15 1.16 14.73
C LEU A 15 -1.06 0.41 13.96
N SER A 16 -0.87 -0.89 14.25
CA SER A 16 0.09 -1.71 13.52
C SER A 16 -0.32 -1.92 12.06
N MET A 17 -1.61 -2.19 11.79
CA MET A 17 -2.13 -2.27 10.42
C MET A 17 -1.94 -0.97 9.63
N TYR A 18 -2.15 0.19 10.27
CA TYR A 18 -1.93 1.50 9.65
C TYR A 18 -0.45 1.72 9.31
N LYS A 19 0.47 1.42 10.25
CA LYS A 19 1.91 1.53 10.02
C LYS A 19 2.39 0.63 8.88
N ILE A 20 1.92 -0.63 8.83
CA ILE A 20 2.24 -1.57 7.75
C ILE A 20 1.71 -1.06 6.41
N TYR A 21 0.50 -0.50 6.38
CA TYR A 21 -0.07 0.10 5.19
C TYR A 21 0.76 1.29 4.68
N GLN A 22 1.16 2.20 5.56
CA GLN A 22 2.03 3.33 5.22
C GLN A 22 3.38 2.84 4.67
N PHE A 23 3.99 1.85 5.31
CA PHE A 23 5.26 1.28 4.85
C PHE A 23 5.14 0.65 3.46
N ASN A 24 4.04 -0.09 3.19
CA ASN A 24 3.79 -0.65 1.86
C ASN A 24 3.59 0.43 0.80
N LEU A 25 2.84 1.50 1.11
CA LEU A 25 2.65 2.62 0.19
C LEU A 25 3.96 3.33 -0.15
N VAL A 26 4.77 3.63 0.86
CA VAL A 26 6.09 4.27 0.68
C VAL A 26 7.02 3.36 -0.13
N GLY A 27 7.06 2.06 0.17
CA GLY A 27 7.88 1.11 -0.57
C GLY A 27 7.48 1.01 -2.05
N LEU A 28 6.18 0.92 -2.34
CA LEU A 28 5.67 0.91 -3.71
C LEU A 28 5.96 2.20 -4.46
N PHE A 29 5.80 3.35 -3.80
CA PHE A 29 6.15 4.64 -4.38
C PHE A 29 7.64 4.69 -4.75
N LEU A 30 8.51 4.20 -3.86
CA LEU A 30 9.95 4.16 -4.07
C LEU A 30 10.32 3.25 -5.27
N CYS A 31 9.67 2.10 -5.41
CA CYS A 31 9.81 1.25 -6.59
C CYS A 31 9.41 1.97 -7.89
N ILE A 32 8.28 2.68 -7.90
CA ILE A 32 7.84 3.47 -9.06
C ILE A 32 8.90 4.53 -9.41
N THR A 33 9.42 5.25 -8.42
CA THR A 33 10.46 6.26 -8.62
C THR A 33 11.73 5.65 -9.21
N VAL A 34 12.20 4.51 -8.69
CA VAL A 34 13.40 3.83 -9.21
C VAL A 34 13.21 3.38 -10.66
N VAL A 35 12.08 2.76 -10.98
CA VAL A 35 11.75 2.31 -12.34
C VAL A 35 11.66 3.49 -13.30
N PHE A 36 11.03 4.58 -12.87
CA PHE A 36 10.93 5.80 -13.67
C PHE A 36 12.31 6.40 -13.98
N LEU A 37 13.16 6.56 -12.97
CA LEU A 37 14.53 7.08 -13.15
C LEU A 37 15.38 6.16 -14.04
N PHE A 38 15.24 4.84 -13.87
CA PHE A 38 15.95 3.87 -14.68
C PHE A 38 15.49 3.89 -16.15
N SER A 39 14.19 4.07 -16.40
CA SER A 39 13.63 4.23 -17.75
C SER A 39 14.19 5.47 -18.44
N LEU A 40 14.32 6.59 -17.72
CA LEU A 40 14.95 7.81 -18.24
C LEU A 40 16.42 7.58 -18.60
N SER A 41 17.16 6.83 -17.77
CA SER A 41 18.58 6.57 -17.99
C SER A 41 18.86 5.63 -19.17
N GLN A 42 18.05 4.60 -19.38
CA GLN A 42 18.28 3.63 -20.45
C GLN A 42 17.66 4.01 -21.80
N GLY A 43 16.80 5.02 -21.86
CA GLY A 43 16.08 5.41 -23.07
C GLY A 43 15.08 4.36 -23.57
N ASN A 44 14.93 3.25 -22.84
CA ASN A 44 13.94 2.20 -23.14
C ASN A 44 12.58 2.57 -22.55
N ASN A 45 11.54 2.26 -23.31
CA ASN A 45 10.17 2.51 -22.91
C ASN A 45 9.71 1.50 -21.84
N GLN A 46 9.65 1.93 -20.57
CA GLN A 46 9.12 1.11 -19.46
C GLN A 46 7.68 1.44 -19.08
N SER A 47 6.93 2.10 -19.98
CA SER A 47 5.53 2.51 -19.72
C SER A 47 4.64 1.35 -19.27
N PHE A 48 4.83 0.15 -19.82
CA PHE A 48 4.05 -1.03 -19.41
C PHE A 48 4.34 -1.47 -17.96
N SER A 49 5.61 -1.46 -17.54
CA SER A 49 6.00 -1.74 -16.16
C SER A 49 5.44 -0.69 -15.20
N LEU A 50 5.55 0.60 -15.56
CA LEU A 50 5.00 1.69 -14.78
C LEU A 50 3.48 1.61 -14.64
N LEU A 51 2.77 1.19 -15.70
CA LEU A 51 1.32 0.96 -15.65
C LEU A 51 0.94 -0.12 -14.63
N ILE A 52 1.61 -1.28 -14.66
CA ILE A 52 1.36 -2.37 -13.70
C ILE A 52 1.63 -1.91 -12.26
N LEU A 53 2.77 -1.27 -12.02
CA LEU A 53 3.14 -0.74 -10.70
C LEU A 53 2.13 0.30 -10.20
N THR A 54 1.62 1.15 -11.08
CA THR A 54 0.60 2.17 -10.76
C THR A 54 -0.72 1.51 -10.37
N LEU A 55 -1.18 0.49 -11.11
CA LEU A 55 -2.38 -0.27 -10.75
C LEU A 55 -2.21 -0.98 -9.40
N LEU A 56 -1.03 -1.54 -9.13
CA LEU A 56 -0.71 -2.17 -7.86
C LEU A 56 -0.70 -1.16 -6.70
N PHE A 57 -0.18 0.04 -6.94
CA PHE A 57 -0.20 1.15 -5.98
C PHE A 57 -1.64 1.55 -5.65
N ILE A 58 -2.49 1.74 -6.66
CA ILE A 58 -3.92 2.05 -6.50
C ILE A 58 -4.60 0.95 -5.67
N TYR A 59 -4.42 -0.32 -6.03
CA TYR A 59 -4.98 -1.45 -5.30
C TYR A 59 -4.54 -1.45 -3.82
N ASN A 60 -3.25 -1.23 -3.56
CA ASN A 60 -2.72 -1.19 -2.20
C ASN A 60 -3.26 0.01 -1.43
N ALA A 61 -3.33 1.20 -2.05
CA ALA A 61 -3.87 2.41 -1.46
C ALA A 61 -5.31 2.20 -0.97
N PHE A 62 -6.16 1.55 -1.75
CA PHE A 62 -7.54 1.28 -1.33
C PHE A 62 -7.69 0.06 -0.40
N GLY A 63 -6.74 -0.89 -0.43
CA GLY A 63 -6.84 -2.15 0.32
C GLY A 63 -6.98 -1.99 1.84
N TYR A 64 -6.29 -1.01 2.45
CA TYR A 64 -6.43 -0.73 3.88
C TYR A 64 -7.79 -0.10 4.22
N LEU A 65 -8.24 0.89 3.44
CA LEU A 65 -9.54 1.54 3.60
C LEU A 65 -10.69 0.53 3.53
N PHE A 66 -10.64 -0.42 2.60
CA PHE A 66 -11.64 -1.48 2.49
C PHE A 66 -11.57 -2.48 3.65
N LYS A 67 -10.38 -2.84 4.13
CA LYS A 67 -10.22 -3.72 5.31
C LYS A 67 -10.79 -3.07 6.56
N VAL A 68 -10.50 -1.80 6.81
CA VAL A 68 -11.01 -1.08 7.99
C VAL A 68 -12.53 -0.96 7.93
N ARG A 69 -13.12 -0.56 6.80
CA ARG A 69 -14.58 -0.46 6.63
C ARG A 69 -15.32 -1.79 6.83
N ARG A 70 -14.73 -2.92 6.43
CA ARG A 70 -15.35 -4.24 6.58
C ARG A 70 -15.35 -4.74 8.02
N HIS A 71 -14.43 -4.26 8.86
CA HIS A 71 -14.26 -4.70 10.24
C HIS A 71 -14.81 -3.74 11.30
N TYR A 72 -15.34 -2.58 10.88
CA TYR A 72 -15.94 -1.54 11.73
C TYR A 72 -17.38 -1.21 11.29
N LYS A 73 -18.21 -2.24 11.06
CA LYS A 73 -19.67 -2.06 11.02
C LYS A 73 -20.25 -2.39 12.38
#